data_AF-A0A8X7P907-F1
#
_entry.id   AF-A0A8X7P907-F1
#
_cell.length_a   1.000
_cell.length_b   1.000
_cell.length_c   1.000
_cell.angle_alpha   90.00
_cell.angle_beta   90.00
_cell.angle_gamma   90.00
#
_symmetry.space_group_name_H-M   'P 1'
#
loop_
_entity.id
_entity.type
_entity.pdbx_description
1 polymer ?
#
loop_
_entity_poly.entity_id
_entity_poly.type
_entity_poly.pdbx_seq_one_letter_code
_entity_poly.pdbx_strand_id
1 'polypeptide(L)'
;MDDPYQFPDVIWLSLAENFNKRSVAREFSLRRDLQLLSKKDKTFTVYCHDFKSTCDSLSSIGKPIDEAMKIFGFLNGLGREYDPITTVIQSSLSKLPPPTFNDVVSEVQGFANKLHVKMKQ
;
A
#
# COMPACT_ATOMS: atom_id res chain seq x y z
N MET A 1 -38.21 18.09 -34.71
CA MET A 1 -37.74 19.45 -34.34
C MET A 1 -36.80 19.18 -33.19
N ASP A 2 -35.60 18.78 -33.56
CA ASP A 2 -34.59 18.24 -32.64
C ASP A 2 -33.78 19.42 -32.11
N ASP A 3 -33.80 19.57 -30.79
CA ASP A 3 -33.22 20.71 -30.09
C ASP A 3 -31.68 20.65 -30.24
N PRO A 4 -31.03 21.65 -30.87
CA PRO A 4 -29.62 21.58 -31.24
C PRO A 4 -28.65 21.81 -30.05
N TYR A 5 -29.17 21.93 -28.83
CA TYR A 5 -28.38 22.17 -27.62
C TYR A 5 -28.46 21.01 -26.63
N GLN A 6 -28.26 19.75 -27.06
CA GLN A 6 -28.08 18.61 -26.13
C GLN A 6 -26.68 18.65 -25.48
N PHE A 7 -26.49 19.73 -24.71
CA PHE A 7 -25.68 19.97 -23.53
C PHE A 7 -24.29 19.31 -23.48
N PRO A 8 -23.19 20.06 -23.69
CA PRO A 8 -21.85 19.69 -23.23
C PRO A 8 -21.83 19.09 -21.80
N ASP A 9 -22.75 19.50 -20.92
CA ASP A 9 -22.88 18.96 -19.57
C ASP A 9 -23.12 17.45 -19.51
N VAL A 10 -23.93 16.85 -20.41
CA VAL A 10 -24.10 15.38 -20.42
C VAL A 10 -22.85 14.65 -20.89
N ILE A 11 -22.06 15.26 -21.79
CA ILE A 11 -20.76 14.71 -22.20
C ILE A 11 -19.77 14.81 -21.04
N TRP A 12 -19.71 15.95 -20.34
CA TRP A 12 -18.87 16.13 -19.16
C TRP A 12 -19.26 15.23 -17.99
N LEU A 13 -20.56 15.06 -17.73
CA LEU A 13 -21.09 14.12 -16.72
C LEU A 13 -20.73 12.68 -17.08
N SER A 14 -20.95 12.27 -18.33
CA SER A 14 -20.61 10.92 -18.78
C SER A 14 -19.10 10.65 -18.72
N LEU A 15 -18.28 11.65 -19.06
CA LEU A 15 -16.82 11.58 -18.95
C LEU A 15 -16.39 11.52 -17.48
N ALA A 16 -16.94 12.37 -16.62
CA ALA A 16 -16.67 12.39 -15.19
C ALA A 16 -17.09 11.08 -14.52
N GLU A 17 -18.26 10.53 -14.87
CA GLU A 17 -18.70 9.22 -14.41
C GLU A 17 -17.79 8.10 -14.89
N ASN A 18 -17.39 8.09 -16.15
CA ASN A 18 -16.51 7.06 -16.69
C ASN A 18 -15.10 7.16 -16.07
N PHE A 19 -14.59 8.38 -15.90
CA PHE A 19 -13.33 8.63 -15.19
C PHE A 19 -13.42 8.20 -13.73
N ASN A 20 -14.52 8.52 -13.05
CA ASN A 20 -14.78 8.10 -11.68
C ASN A 20 -14.93 6.58 -11.57
N LYS A 21 -15.65 5.92 -12.49
CA LYS A 21 -15.75 4.45 -12.56
C LYS A 21 -14.39 3.81 -12.78
N ARG A 22 -13.57 4.35 -13.69
CA ARG A 22 -12.18 3.92 -13.90
C ARG A 22 -11.31 4.18 -12.67
N SER A 23 -11.50 5.30 -11.99
CA SER A 23 -10.78 5.66 -10.77
C SER A 23 -11.13 4.72 -9.61
N VAL A 24 -12.41 4.43 -9.40
CA VAL A 24 -12.89 3.47 -8.38
C VAL A 24 -12.42 2.05 -8.68
N ALA A 25 -12.54 1.60 -9.94
CA ALA A 25 -12.03 0.29 -10.34
C ALA A 25 -10.51 0.21 -10.10
N ARG A 26 -9.77 1.25 -10.46
CA ARG A 26 -8.31 1.34 -10.25
C ARG A 26 -7.94 1.39 -8.76
N GLU A 27 -8.69 2.14 -7.95
CA GLU A 27 -8.55 2.15 -6.48
C GLU A 27 -8.73 0.73 -5.93
N PHE A 28 -9.79 0.03 -6.36
CA PHE A 28 -10.10 -1.31 -5.87
C PHE A 28 -9.02 -2.32 -6.27
N SER A 29 -8.55 -2.26 -7.51
CA SER A 29 -7.42 -3.07 -7.98
C SER A 29 -6.16 -2.80 -7.17
N LEU A 30 -5.78 -1.53 -6.96
CA LEU A 30 -4.58 -1.18 -6.19
C LEU A 30 -4.68 -1.61 -4.72
N ARG A 31 -5.85 -1.45 -4.08
CA ARG A 31 -6.07 -1.94 -2.70
C ARG A 31 -5.98 -3.47 -2.63
N ARG A 32 -6.54 -4.15 -3.63
CA ARG A 32 -6.46 -5.61 -3.73
C ARG A 32 -5.01 -6.06 -3.91
N ASP A 33 -4.27 -5.41 -4.80
CA ASP A 33 -2.85 -5.70 -5.03
C ASP A 33 -2.04 -5.49 -3.76
N LEU A 34 -2.33 -4.42 -3.00
CA LEU A 34 -1.68 -4.15 -1.72
C LEU A 34 -1.98 -5.22 -0.66
N GLN A 35 -3.21 -5.74 -0.60
CA GLN A 35 -3.58 -6.82 0.32
C GLN A 35 -3.03 -8.19 -0.10
N LEU A 36 -2.92 -8.44 -1.40
CA LEU A 36 -2.34 -9.66 -1.94
C LEU A 36 -0.81 -9.60 -2.01
N LEU A 37 -0.23 -8.42 -1.82
CA LEU A 37 1.21 -8.22 -1.82
C LEU A 37 1.81 -9.01 -0.65
N SER A 38 2.61 -10.01 -0.98
CA SER A 38 3.35 -10.78 0.01
C SER A 38 4.81 -10.86 -0.37
N LYS A 39 5.67 -10.80 0.64
CA LYS A 39 7.12 -10.98 0.46
C LYS A 39 7.40 -12.37 -0.12
N LYS A 40 6.84 -13.45 0.44
CA LYS A 40 7.09 -14.87 0.08
C LYS A 40 8.48 -15.12 -0.55
N ASP A 41 8.55 -15.18 -1.88
CA ASP A 41 9.76 -15.52 -2.66
C ASP A 41 10.59 -14.30 -3.12
N LYS A 42 10.09 -13.08 -2.89
CA LYS A 42 10.77 -11.83 -3.25
C LYS A 42 11.78 -11.43 -2.17
N THR A 43 12.81 -10.70 -2.60
CA THR A 43 13.70 -10.02 -1.65
C THR A 43 12.94 -8.92 -0.92
N PHE A 44 13.34 -8.63 0.32
CA PHE A 44 12.70 -7.59 1.13
C PHE A 44 12.70 -6.21 0.43
N THR A 45 13.78 -5.88 -0.27
CA THR A 45 13.87 -4.64 -1.05
C THR A 45 12.85 -4.56 -2.17
N VAL A 46 12.65 -5.66 -2.92
CA VAL A 46 11.63 -5.71 -3.99
C VAL A 46 10.23 -5.60 -3.39
N TYR A 47 9.96 -6.29 -2.28
CA TYR A 47 8.69 -6.18 -1.57
C TYR A 47 8.41 -4.75 -1.10
N CYS A 48 9.39 -4.08 -0.48
CA CYS A 48 9.24 -2.69 -0.03
C CYS A 48 9.01 -1.72 -1.19
N HIS A 49 9.69 -1.94 -2.32
CA HIS A 49 9.50 -1.14 -3.53
C HIS A 49 8.09 -1.33 -4.11
N ASP A 50 7.63 -2.57 -4.27
CA ASP A 50 6.29 -2.88 -4.79
C ASP A 50 5.19 -2.28 -3.88
N PHE A 51 5.36 -2.40 -2.56
CA PHE A 51 4.43 -1.84 -1.58
C PHE A 51 4.35 -0.31 -1.69
N LYS A 52 5.52 0.35 -1.75
CA LYS A 52 5.61 1.80 -1.90
C LYS A 52 5.00 2.27 -3.23
N SER A 53 5.31 1.59 -4.33
CA SER A 53 4.77 1.91 -5.66
C SER A 53 3.24 1.82 -5.70
N THR A 54 2.67 0.82 -5.01
CA THR A 54 1.21 0.67 -4.88
C THR A 54 0.60 1.79 -4.02
N CYS A 55 1.24 2.15 -2.92
CA CYS A 55 0.84 3.29 -2.08
C CYS A 55 0.92 4.62 -2.83
N ASP A 56 1.98 4.86 -3.58
CA ASP A 56 2.19 6.06 -4.39
C ASP A 56 1.15 6.14 -5.51
N SER A 57 0.79 5.01 -6.12
CA SER A 57 -0.29 4.93 -7.12
C SER A 57 -1.66 5.28 -6.53
N LEU A 58 -1.94 4.84 -5.29
CA LEU A 58 -3.16 5.21 -4.55
C LEU A 58 -3.16 6.70 -4.19
N SER A 59 -2.03 7.24 -3.74
CA SER A 59 -1.87 8.69 -3.53
C SER A 59 -2.08 9.49 -4.82
N SER A 60 -1.58 9.00 -5.96
CA SER A 60 -1.70 9.69 -7.26
C SER A 60 -3.14 9.81 -7.75
N ILE A 61 -4.05 8.91 -7.35
CA ILE A 61 -5.48 9.00 -7.66
C ILE A 61 -6.27 9.77 -6.60
N GLY A 62 -5.59 10.41 -5.63
CA GLY A 62 -6.21 11.15 -4.54
C GLY A 62 -6.76 10.27 -3.43
N LYS A 63 -6.29 9.03 -3.31
CA LYS A 63 -6.69 8.04 -2.29
C LYS A 63 -5.49 7.62 -1.43
N PRO A 64 -4.82 8.55 -0.74
CA PRO A 64 -3.69 8.19 0.11
C PRO A 64 -4.12 7.21 1.20
N ILE A 65 -3.23 6.28 1.56
CA ILE A 65 -3.42 5.37 2.68
C ILE A 65 -2.83 6.00 3.95
N ASP A 66 -3.57 5.92 5.05
CA ASP A 66 -3.10 6.29 6.39
C ASP A 66 -1.82 5.56 6.77
N GLU A 67 -0.95 6.23 7.51
CA GLU A 67 0.36 5.68 7.87
C GLU A 67 0.25 4.39 8.69
N ALA A 68 -0.66 4.35 9.66
CA ALA A 68 -0.94 3.14 10.44
C ALA A 68 -1.44 1.98 9.56
N MET A 69 -2.26 2.28 8.55
CA MET A 69 -2.79 1.28 7.64
C MET A 69 -1.72 0.80 6.63
N LYS A 70 -0.81 1.68 6.20
CA LYS A 70 0.38 1.31 5.44
C LYS A 70 1.26 0.36 6.24
N ILE A 71 1.54 0.69 7.51
CA ILE A 71 2.33 -0.17 8.40
C ILE A 71 1.63 -1.52 8.58
N PHE A 72 0.34 -1.53 8.86
CA PHE A 72 -0.43 -2.77 9.05
C PHE A 72 -0.42 -3.65 7.79
N GLY A 73 -0.69 -3.08 6.62
CA GLY A 73 -0.64 -3.81 5.34
C GLY A 73 0.76 -4.33 5.04
N PHE A 74 1.78 -3.52 5.29
CA PHE A 74 3.18 -3.90 5.10
C PHE A 74 3.56 -5.09 5.98
N LEU A 75 3.19 -5.09 7.26
CA LEU A 75 3.47 -6.18 8.19
C LEU A 75 2.69 -7.45 7.85
N ASN A 76 1.45 -7.31 7.37
CA ASN A 76 0.61 -8.45 6.99
C ASN A 76 1.15 -9.18 5.74
N GLY A 77 1.74 -8.45 4.79
CA GLY A 77 2.40 -9.06 3.64
C GLY A 77 3.74 -9.73 3.96
N LEU A 78 4.31 -9.50 5.15
CA LEU A 78 5.48 -10.24 5.60
C LEU A 78 5.10 -11.68 5.97
N GLY A 79 6.00 -12.62 5.69
CA GLY A 79 5.81 -14.01 6.09
C GLY A 79 5.89 -14.18 7.61
N ARG A 80 5.44 -15.34 8.12
CA ARG A 80 5.49 -15.71 9.55
C ARG A 80 6.90 -15.62 10.17
N GLU A 81 7.93 -15.65 9.35
CA GLU A 81 9.32 -15.43 9.77
C GLU A 81 9.53 -14.04 10.42
N TYR A 82 8.66 -13.07 10.13
CA TYR A 82 8.67 -11.72 10.68
C TYR A 82 7.66 -11.51 11.82
N ASP A 83 6.89 -12.53 12.25
CA ASP A 83 5.96 -12.40 13.38
C ASP A 83 6.61 -11.77 14.64
N PRO A 84 7.86 -12.10 15.03
CA PRO A 84 8.49 -11.47 16.18
C PRO A 84 8.67 -9.96 16.04
N ILE A 85 9.08 -9.48 14.86
CA ILE A 85 9.28 -8.05 14.62
C ILE A 85 7.94 -7.33 14.44
N THR A 86 6.94 -8.00 13.86
CA THR A 86 5.57 -7.50 13.75
C THR A 86 4.98 -7.19 15.13
N THR A 87 5.16 -8.06 16.13
CA THR A 87 4.71 -7.80 17.51
C THR A 87 5.43 -6.60 18.13
N VAL A 88 6.73 -6.46 17.92
CA VAL A 88 7.52 -5.31 18.43
C VAL A 88 7.05 -3.99 17.82
N ILE A 89 6.77 -3.99 16.51
CA ILE A 89 6.27 -2.81 15.80
C ILE A 89 4.84 -2.48 16.24
N GLN A 90 3.97 -3.47 16.41
CA GLN A 90 2.63 -3.28 16.97
C GLN A 90 2.68 -2.67 18.38
N SER A 91 3.60 -3.12 19.23
CA SER A 91 3.83 -2.50 20.54
C SER A 91 4.45 -1.10 20.44
N SER A 92 5.11 -0.76 19.34
CA SER A 92 5.70 0.56 19.13
C SER A 92 4.73 1.55 18.49
N LEU A 93 3.69 1.08 17.79
CA LEU A 93 2.59 1.88 17.27
C LEU A 93 1.80 2.63 18.36
N SER A 94 1.80 2.13 19.60
CA SER A 94 1.20 2.80 20.76
C SER A 94 2.14 3.80 21.44
N LYS A 95 3.41 3.91 21.02
CA LYS A 95 4.36 4.89 21.55
C LYS A 95 4.11 6.27 20.93
N LEU A 96 4.49 7.31 21.66
CA LEU A 96 4.46 8.69 21.21
C LEU A 96 5.89 9.23 21.08
N PRO A 97 6.32 9.70 19.89
CA PRO A 97 5.57 9.77 18.63
C PRO A 97 5.36 8.39 17.98
N PRO A 98 4.29 8.22 17.18
CA PRO A 98 4.05 6.98 16.45
C PRO A 98 5.16 6.75 15.41
N PRO A 99 5.59 5.50 15.21
CA PRO A 99 6.61 5.17 14.23
C PRO A 99 6.07 5.42 12.81
N THR A 100 6.93 5.96 11.96
CA THR A 100 6.58 6.17 10.56
C THR A 100 6.77 4.90 9.74
N PHE A 101 6.21 4.88 8.53
CA PHE A 101 6.45 3.76 7.59
C PHE A 101 7.95 3.53 7.36
N ASN A 102 8.77 4.60 7.29
CA ASN A 102 10.21 4.49 7.08
C ASN A 102 10.93 3.88 8.31
N ASP A 103 10.50 4.22 9.53
CA ASP A 103 11.05 3.65 10.76
C ASP A 103 10.79 2.13 10.79
N VAL A 104 9.55 1.75 10.50
CA VAL A 104 9.11 0.35 10.39
C VAL A 104 9.92 -0.40 9.34
N VAL A 105 10.08 0.15 8.14
CA VAL A 105 10.90 -0.48 7.08
C VAL A 105 12.34 -0.68 7.54
N SER A 106 12.92 0.30 8.25
CA SER A 106 14.29 0.22 8.76
C SER A 106 14.43 -0.86 9.82
N GLU A 107 13.46 -0.99 10.73
CA GLU A 107 13.46 -2.01 11.77
C GLU A 107 13.31 -3.43 11.20
N VAL A 108 12.36 -3.60 10.26
CA VAL A 108 12.15 -4.88 9.57
C VAL A 108 13.34 -5.23 8.68
N GLN A 109 13.97 -4.27 8.01
CA GLN A 109 15.20 -4.49 7.23
C GLN A 109 16.33 -4.98 8.14
N GLY A 110 16.51 -4.35 9.31
CA GLY A 110 17.50 -4.78 10.30
C GLY A 110 17.25 -6.21 10.78
N PHE A 111 15.98 -6.58 10.97
CA PHE A 111 15.59 -7.95 11.31
C PHE A 111 15.83 -8.93 10.14
N ALA A 112 15.47 -8.55 8.92
CA ALA A 112 15.66 -9.36 7.71
C ALA A 112 17.15 -9.71 7.49
N ASN A 113 18.04 -8.74 7.71
CA ASN A 113 19.49 -8.95 7.59
C ASN A 113 19.98 -9.97 8.64
N LYS A 114 19.50 -9.87 9.89
CA LYS A 114 19.85 -10.82 10.97
C LYS A 114 19.33 -12.23 10.69
N LEU A 115 18.13 -12.34 10.11
CA LEU A 115 17.51 -13.63 9.76
C LEU A 115 18.32 -14.35 8.67
N HIS A 116 18.79 -13.61 7.66
CA HIS A 116 19.60 -14.16 6.57
C HIS A 116 20.98 -14.66 7.04
N VAL A 117 21.57 -14.00 8.05
CA VAL A 117 22.85 -14.41 8.66
C VAL A 117 22.70 -15.73 9.45
N LYS A 118 21.55 -15.95 10.11
CA LYS A 118 21.31 -17.17 10.90
C LYS A 118 21.14 -18.45 10.07
N MET A 119 20.86 -18.37 8.77
CA MET A 119 20.78 -19.56 7.90
C MET A 119 22.12 -20.02 7.31
N LYS A 120 23.23 -19.30 7.59
CA LYS A 120 24.57 -19.62 7.07
C LYS A 120 25.56 -20.11 8.14
N GLN A 121 25.09 -20.39 9.36
CA GLN A 121 25.90 -20.82 10.49
C GLN A 121 25.41 -22.18 10.99
#